data_AF-R9M4R2-F1
#
_entry.id   AF-R9M4R2-F1
#
_cell.length_a   1.000
_cell.length_b   1.000
_cell.length_c   1.000
_cell.angle_alpha   90.00
_cell.angle_beta   90.00
_cell.angle_gamma   90.00
#
_symmetry.space_group_name_H-M   'P 1'
#
loop_
_entity.id
_entity.type
_entity.pdbx_description
1 polymer ?
#
loop_
_entity_poly.entity_id
_entity_poly.type
_entity_poly.pdbx_seq_one_letter_code
_entity_poly.pdbx_strand_id
1 'polypeptide(L)'
;MRKIPWRRFLVGLLACGAVWSVVLLNMFCSWFYPYRMTISSPSGAYVIEQRYTDFLSAGYRGKTFLATPRGRWFVDDFGPGYASWVSETAFAVTYDADNITEYHVSDFDKEVMS
;
A
#
# COMPACT_ATOMS: atom_id res chain seq x y z
N MET A 1 13.17 -30.26 43.87
CA MET A 1 13.36 -29.10 42.96
C MET A 1 13.82 -29.61 41.59
N ARG A 2 12.98 -29.53 40.55
CA ARG A 2 13.32 -29.98 39.18
C ARG A 2 14.26 -28.93 38.56
N LYS A 3 15.47 -29.34 38.14
CA LYS A 3 16.40 -28.47 37.40
C LYS A 3 15.79 -28.15 36.04
N ILE A 4 15.40 -26.89 35.83
CA ILE A 4 14.97 -26.40 34.51
C ILE A 4 16.17 -26.56 33.56
N PRO A 5 16.01 -27.17 32.38
CA PRO A 5 17.12 -27.34 31.43
C PRO A 5 17.44 -25.98 30.79
N TRP A 6 18.23 -25.16 31.48
CA TRP A 6 18.61 -23.80 31.12
C TRP A 6 19.05 -23.64 29.66
N ARG A 7 19.76 -24.65 29.12
CA ARG A 7 20.15 -24.68 27.70
C ARG A 7 18.97 -24.68 26.73
N ARG A 8 17.90 -25.44 27.02
CA ARG A 8 16.70 -25.48 26.18
C ARG A 8 15.91 -24.18 26.27
N PHE A 9 15.88 -23.58 27.46
CA PHE A 9 15.28 -22.26 27.67
C PHE A 9 16.01 -21.17 26.89
N LEU A 10 17.35 -21.17 26.92
CA LEU A 10 18.19 -20.21 26.20
C LEU A 10 18.03 -20.34 24.67
N VAL A 11 18.00 -21.57 24.16
CA VAL A 11 17.74 -21.83 22.73
C VAL A 11 16.35 -21.36 22.32
N GLY A 12 15.33 -21.56 23.16
CA GLY A 12 13.97 -21.06 22.92
C GLY A 12 13.92 -19.53 22.86
N LEU A 13 14.62 -18.84 23.77
CA LEU A 13 14.73 -17.37 23.76
C LEU A 13 15.42 -16.84 22.51
N LEU A 14 16.53 -17.46 22.09
CA LEU A 14 17.25 -17.06 20.88
C LEU A 14 16.40 -17.29 19.61
N ALA A 15 15.68 -18.42 19.53
CA ALA A 15 14.77 -18.68 18.42
C ALA A 15 13.62 -17.67 18.38
N CYS A 16 13.04 -17.33 19.54
CA CYS A 16 11.99 -16.31 19.64
C CYS A 16 12.53 -14.93 19.22
N GLY A 17 13.70 -14.51 19.71
CA GLY A 17 14.34 -13.25 19.34
C GLY A 17 14.66 -13.17 17.85
N ALA A 18 15.13 -14.26 17.24
CA ALA A 18 15.39 -14.32 15.80
C ALA A 18 14.10 -14.11 14.98
N VAL A 19 13.00 -14.78 15.36
CA VAL A 19 11.69 -14.60 14.69
C VAL A 19 11.23 -13.15 14.77
N TRP A 20 11.26 -12.55 15.97
CA TRP A 20 10.86 -11.15 16.13
C TRP A 20 11.78 -10.17 15.40
N SER A 21 13.08 -10.45 15.32
CA SER A 21 14.01 -9.60 14.57
C SER A 21 13.70 -9.59 13.08
N VAL A 22 13.28 -10.72 12.49
CA VAL A 22 12.86 -10.80 11.09
C VAL A 22 11.55 -10.06 10.87
N VAL A 23 10.59 -10.17 11.80
CA VAL A 23 9.33 -9.41 11.74
C VAL A 23 9.60 -7.91 11.80
N LEU A 24 10.41 -7.45 12.77
CA LEU A 24 10.76 -6.04 12.92
C LEU A 24 11.55 -5.51 11.73
N LEU A 25 12.48 -6.30 11.17
CA LEU A 25 13.21 -5.93 9.96
C LEU A 25 12.27 -5.78 8.77
N ASN A 26 11.32 -6.69 8.59
CA ASN A 26 10.31 -6.56 7.52
C ASN A 26 9.43 -5.33 7.73
N MET A 27 8.94 -5.08 8.95
CA MET A 27 8.17 -3.86 9.25
C MET A 27 8.98 -2.59 8.99
N PHE A 28 10.27 -2.58 9.35
CA PHE A 28 11.18 -1.47 9.07
C PHE A 28 11.36 -1.28 7.56
N CYS A 29 11.70 -2.34 6.82
CA CYS A 29 11.87 -2.29 5.37
C CYS A 29 10.59 -1.80 4.67
N SER A 30 9.43 -2.32 5.04
CA SER A 30 8.16 -1.94 4.42
C SER A 30 7.71 -0.51 4.78
N TRP A 31 8.20 0.05 5.90
CA TRP A 31 7.98 1.46 6.27
C TRP A 31 8.84 2.43 5.45
N PHE A 32 10.13 2.09 5.25
CA PHE A 32 11.06 2.94 4.49
C PHE A 32 10.95 2.75 2.97
N TYR A 33 10.49 1.58 2.53
CA TYR A 33 10.35 1.20 1.13
C TYR A 33 8.96 0.66 0.86
N PRO A 34 7.91 1.51 0.92
CA PRO A 34 6.59 1.07 0.51
C PRO A 34 6.64 0.63 -0.95
N TYR A 35 6.04 -0.52 -1.22
CA TYR A 35 5.88 -1.02 -2.58
C TYR A 35 5.07 -0.02 -3.38
N ARG A 36 5.38 0.07 -4.68
CA ARG A 36 4.72 0.98 -5.61
C ARG A 36 4.23 0.19 -6.81
N MET A 37 2.94 0.31 -7.10
CA MET A 37 2.31 -0.14 -8.32
C MET A 37 1.83 1.08 -9.11
N THR A 38 1.98 1.03 -10.43
CA THR A 38 1.55 2.11 -11.32
C THR A 38 0.70 1.55 -12.44
N ILE A 39 -0.45 2.15 -12.69
CA ILE A 39 -1.38 1.77 -13.74
C ILE A 39 -1.51 2.98 -14.68
N SER A 40 -0.95 2.87 -15.88
CA SER A 40 -1.01 3.94 -16.88
C SER A 40 -2.38 4.00 -17.54
N SER A 41 -2.82 5.21 -17.90
CA SER A 41 -3.99 5.41 -18.76
C SER A 41 -3.75 4.78 -20.14
N PRO A 42 -4.80 4.55 -20.96
CA PRO A 42 -4.66 3.97 -22.30
C PRO A 42 -3.59 4.65 -23.17
N SER A 43 -3.47 5.98 -23.13
CA SER A 43 -2.44 6.73 -23.85
C SER A 43 -1.12 6.87 -23.07
N GLY A 44 -1.14 6.62 -21.77
CA GLY A 44 -0.02 6.83 -20.86
C GLY A 44 0.17 8.28 -20.39
N ALA A 45 -0.75 9.19 -20.74
CA ALA A 45 -0.71 10.59 -20.29
C ALA A 45 -0.87 10.74 -18.77
N TYR A 46 -1.57 9.80 -18.12
CA TYR A 46 -1.83 9.81 -16.68
C TYR A 46 -1.48 8.47 -16.05
N VAL A 47 -1.20 8.48 -14.75
CA VAL A 47 -0.81 7.28 -14.00
C VAL A 47 -1.54 7.25 -12.67
N ILE A 48 -2.21 6.14 -12.37
CA ILE A 48 -2.65 5.83 -11.01
C ILE A 48 -1.46 5.20 -10.30
N GLU A 49 -1.01 5.81 -9.21
CA GLU A 49 0.07 5.32 -8.37
C GLU A 49 -0.49 4.79 -7.06
N GLN A 50 -0.30 3.50 -6.82
CA GLN A 50 -0.74 2.82 -5.61
C GLN A 50 0.48 2.44 -4.78
N ARG A 51 0.61 3.08 -3.62
CA ARG A 51 1.70 2.83 -2.67
C ARG A 51 1.19 1.97 -1.54
N TYR A 52 1.98 1.02 -1.08
CA TYR A 52 1.52 0.12 -0.06
C TYR A 52 2.58 -0.54 0.79
N THR A 53 2.11 -1.01 1.93
CA THR A 53 2.89 -1.72 2.92
C THR A 53 2.13 -2.99 3.27
N ASP A 54 2.77 -4.13 2.99
CA ASP A 54 2.28 -5.44 3.44
C ASP A 54 2.83 -5.70 4.85
N PHE A 55 1.93 -5.81 5.83
CA PHE A 55 2.27 -6.13 7.21
C PHE A 55 1.98 -7.61 7.55
N LEU A 56 2.11 -8.50 6.58
CA LEU A 56 1.90 -9.94 6.74
C LEU A 56 0.52 -10.21 7.38
N SER A 57 0.49 -10.87 8.55
CA SER A 57 -0.73 -11.25 9.26
C SER A 57 -1.53 -10.08 9.82
N ALA A 58 -0.98 -8.87 9.87
CA ALA A 58 -1.71 -7.66 10.27
C ALA A 58 -2.51 -7.02 9.12
N GLY A 59 -2.43 -7.60 7.93
CA GLY A 59 -3.16 -7.16 6.76
C GLY A 59 -2.45 -6.03 6.01
N TYR A 60 -3.23 -5.40 5.15
CA TYR A 60 -2.74 -4.52 4.11
C TYR A 60 -3.05 -3.06 4.40
N ARG A 61 -2.10 -2.15 4.15
CA ARG A 61 -2.38 -0.71 4.10
C ARG A 61 -1.76 -0.09 2.85
N GLY A 62 -2.55 0.64 2.10
CA GLY A 62 -2.06 1.36 0.94
C GLY A 62 -2.67 2.74 0.80
N LYS A 63 -2.22 3.46 -0.22
CA LYS A 63 -2.74 4.76 -0.61
C LYS A 63 -2.76 4.82 -2.13
N THR A 64 -3.83 5.36 -2.68
CA THR A 64 -3.98 5.59 -4.12
C THR A 64 -3.77 7.06 -4.42
N PHE A 65 -3.01 7.34 -5.46
CA PHE A 65 -2.74 8.67 -5.97
C PHE A 65 -3.00 8.73 -7.47
N LEU A 66 -3.51 9.86 -7.94
CA LEU A 66 -3.44 10.21 -9.35
C LEU A 66 -2.14 10.98 -9.58
N ALA A 67 -1.33 10.56 -10.55
CA ALA A 67 -0.16 11.29 -11.03
C ALA A 67 -0.43 11.77 -12.45
N THR A 68 -0.27 13.08 -12.66
CA THR A 68 -0.38 13.73 -13.97
C THR A 68 0.89 14.53 -14.24
N PRO A 69 1.07 15.09 -15.47
CA PRO A 69 2.22 15.95 -15.76
C PRO A 69 2.36 17.17 -14.83
N ARG A 70 1.27 17.59 -14.18
CA ARG A 70 1.25 18.77 -13.31
C ARG A 70 1.55 18.47 -11.84
N GLY A 71 1.50 17.20 -11.42
CA GLY A 71 1.64 16.87 -10.01
C GLY A 71 1.11 15.50 -9.63
N ARG A 72 0.85 15.34 -8.34
CA ARG A 72 0.30 14.12 -7.76
C ARG A 72 -0.75 14.48 -6.72
N TRP A 73 -1.91 13.85 -6.81
CA TRP A 73 -3.05 14.07 -5.93
C TRP A 73 -3.42 12.80 -5.20
N PHE A 74 -3.80 12.95 -3.94
CA PHE A 74 -4.31 11.84 -3.14
C PHE A 74 -5.75 11.51 -3.55
N VAL A 75 -6.07 10.22 -3.60
CA VAL A 75 -7.41 9.72 -3.91
C VAL A 75 -8.00 9.00 -2.69
N ASP A 76 -7.30 8.00 -2.16
CA ASP A 76 -7.78 7.19 -1.03
C ASP A 76 -6.66 6.47 -0.24
N ASP A 77 -7.04 5.83 0.87
CA ASP A 77 -6.19 5.03 1.76
C ASP A 77 -6.37 3.49 1.60
N PHE A 78 -6.80 3.00 0.43
CA PHE A 78 -6.97 1.56 0.20
C PHE A 78 -5.72 0.91 -0.41
N GLY A 79 -5.18 1.51 -1.47
CA GLY A 79 -4.05 0.96 -2.22
C GLY A 79 -4.47 0.06 -3.40
N PRO A 80 -3.60 -0.86 -3.87
CA PRO A 80 -3.77 -1.64 -5.09
C PRO A 80 -4.82 -2.71 -5.04
N GLY A 81 -5.24 -3.06 -6.26
CA GLY A 81 -6.34 -3.96 -6.53
C GLY A 81 -7.70 -3.26 -6.64
N TYR A 82 -7.80 -2.02 -6.16
CA TYR A 82 -9.08 -1.32 -6.06
C TYR A 82 -9.28 -0.23 -7.10
N ALA A 83 -8.28 0.12 -7.92
CA ALA A 83 -8.41 1.20 -8.91
C ALA A 83 -8.11 0.70 -10.32
N SER A 84 -8.90 1.16 -11.29
CA SER A 84 -8.69 0.86 -12.71
C SER A 84 -9.17 2.02 -13.58
N TRP A 85 -8.49 2.22 -14.71
CA TRP A 85 -8.95 3.15 -15.74
C TRP A 85 -10.24 2.64 -16.38
N VAL A 86 -11.19 3.55 -16.56
CA VAL A 86 -12.45 3.33 -17.30
C VAL A 86 -12.36 3.97 -18.68
N SER A 87 -11.67 5.11 -18.76
CA SER A 87 -11.36 5.80 -20.02
C SER A 87 -10.00 6.50 -19.92
N GLU A 88 -9.64 7.30 -20.92
CA GLU A 88 -8.40 8.07 -20.90
C GLU A 88 -8.33 9.07 -19.74
N THR A 89 -9.47 9.63 -19.34
CA THR A 89 -9.55 10.73 -18.36
C THR A 89 -10.44 10.40 -17.16
N ALA A 90 -10.87 9.14 -17.03
CA ALA A 90 -11.70 8.69 -15.93
C ALA A 90 -11.22 7.33 -15.40
N PHE A 91 -11.20 7.19 -14.08
CA PHE A 91 -10.88 5.94 -13.41
C PHE A 91 -11.88 5.68 -12.29
N ALA A 92 -12.10 4.41 -12.00
CA ALA A 92 -12.96 3.97 -10.93
C ALA A 92 -12.13 3.41 -9.79
N VAL A 93 -12.55 3.69 -8.56
CA VAL A 93 -12.10 2.99 -7.37
C VAL A 93 -13.26 2.16 -6.83
N THR A 94 -13.05 0.86 -6.68
CA THR A 94 -14.02 -0.12 -6.21
C THR A 94 -13.63 -0.55 -4.81
N TYR A 95 -14.43 -0.26 -3.79
CA TYR A 95 -14.14 -0.66 -2.40
C TYR A 95 -14.82 -1.97 -2.02
N ASP A 96 -16.02 -2.20 -2.56
CA ASP A 96 -16.76 -3.46 -2.52
C ASP A 96 -17.53 -3.63 -3.85
N ALA A 97 -18.23 -4.75 -4.04
CA ALA A 97 -18.94 -5.02 -5.30
C ALA A 97 -20.04 -4.00 -5.65
N ASP A 98 -20.55 -3.26 -4.66
CA ASP A 98 -21.65 -2.31 -4.79
C ASP A 98 -21.21 -0.84 -4.64
N ASN A 99 -19.97 -0.60 -4.21
CA ASN A 99 -19.41 0.71 -3.91
C ASN A 99 -18.26 1.04 -4.86
N ILE A 100 -18.64 1.57 -6.02
CA ILE A 100 -17.74 2.02 -7.07
C ILE A 100 -17.84 3.56 -7.16
N THR A 101 -16.73 4.23 -6.91
CA THR A 101 -16.62 5.68 -7.08
C THR A 101 -15.81 5.98 -8.33
N GLU A 102 -16.41 6.73 -9.26
CA GLU A 102 -15.72 7.21 -10.46
C GLU A 102 -15.12 8.60 -10.22
N TYR A 103 -13.90 8.80 -10.69
CA TYR A 103 -13.16 10.05 -10.62
C TYR A 103 -12.73 10.48 -12.00
N HIS A 104 -12.88 11.78 -12.31
CA HIS A 104 -12.32 12.36 -13.53
C HIS A 104 -11.03 13.10 -13.23
N VAL A 105 -10.06 13.02 -14.14
CA VAL A 105 -8.78 13.75 -14.02
C VAL A 105 -9.01 15.25 -13.83
N SER A 106 -10.04 15.80 -14.48
CA SER A 106 -10.41 17.22 -14.37
C SER A 106 -10.82 17.66 -12.97
N ASP A 107 -11.21 16.74 -12.10
CA ASP A 107 -11.63 17.07 -10.73
C ASP A 107 -10.43 17.47 -9.87
N PHE A 108 -9.26 16.91 -10.17
CA PHE A 108 -8.00 17.20 -9.50
C PHE A 108 -7.29 18.43 -10.08
N ASP A 109 -7.53 18.75 -11.35
CA ASP A 109 -7.00 19.98 -11.97
C ASP A 109 -7.67 21.25 -11.39
N LYS A 110 -8.93 21.16 -10.93
CA LYS A 110 -9.67 22.30 -10.36
C LYS A 110 -9.17 22.71 -8.97
N GLU A 111 -8.67 21.77 -8.16
CA GLU A 111 -8.12 22.05 -6.83
C GLU A 111 -6.83 22.89 -6.88
N VAL A 112 -6.12 22.93 -8.00
CA VAL A 112 -4.88 23.72 -8.13
C VAL A 112 -5.16 25.22 -8.33
N MET A 113 -6.39 25.60 -8.65
CA MET A 113 -6.78 26.98 -8.99
C MET A 113 -7.63 27.70 -7.92
N SER A 114 -7.87 27.07 -6.77
CA SER A 114 -8.54 27.69 -5.61
C SER A 114 -7.57 27.96 -4.47
#